data_AF-A0A7Y1ZFF4-F1
#
_entry.id   AF-A0A7Y1ZFF4-F1
#
_cell.length_a   1.000
_cell.length_b   1.000
_cell.length_c   1.000
_cell.angle_alpha   90.00
_cell.angle_beta   90.00
_cell.angle_gamma   90.00
#
_symmetry.space_group_name_H-M   'P 1'
#
loop_
_entity.id
_entity.type
_entity.pdbx_description
1 polymer ?
#
loop_
_entity_poly.entity_id
_entity_poly.type
_entity_poly.pdbx_seq_one_letter_code
_entity_poly.pdbx_strand_id
1 'polypeptide(L)'
;MNAGKLIGLALIAVAFAGGLFIGKGRDAAPVITASSGGAVYDQGFTADDNQLTVAGNVKSVAGPPMSDVVVVVNEGESIQDAVRAAAPGTTIQVMPGTYSETVYIDKDGIRLVGVIEKGKRAILDGKGTLNDAILYSGNNVIIENFTITRYKGNGIMSQAGNNWEIRNNIIVDTGVYGIFPQLGQNGVVEHNIISGIEDAAIYVGMSDNVHVAYNDVFDSVAGIEIENSRHAIVESNRVYNNTGGILAFITPGLPIKTTYDVIIRNNFVFSNNHPNFGAPGSTVAGIPAGTGILVMAADDVVIEGNIIKDNKNAGIVITDHYHAANVTIDPESDPYSDGVKILNNTMTNNGWEAIPDIRNLMLTELKTGNPDIVRVGPTKDSCIINRHRYTTVGVDDFAECEFTHTAGTANYLLPTVPPRQIDPGERGKIAYLGVCTGCHTYGGRMIGPPVQAIQALYHDNPEGIAEYIASPARMRENYPEMPPQDYLDEETRLAVAKYMLKVKS
;
A
#
# COMPACT_ATOMS: atom_id res chain seq x y z
N MET A 1 -29.14 -67.53 -8.92
CA MET A 1 -28.77 -66.13 -9.26
C MET A 1 -28.12 -66.12 -10.63
N ASN A 2 -28.59 -65.29 -11.56
CA ASN A 2 -28.10 -65.26 -12.94
C ASN A 2 -26.67 -64.69 -12.99
N ALA A 3 -25.76 -65.28 -13.78
CA ALA A 3 -24.33 -64.96 -13.78
C ALA A 3 -24.04 -63.46 -14.01
N GLY A 4 -24.88 -62.78 -14.81
CA GLY A 4 -24.79 -61.32 -15.02
C GLY A 4 -25.00 -60.49 -13.75
N LYS A 5 -25.83 -60.95 -12.79
CA LYS A 5 -26.03 -60.24 -11.50
C LYS A 5 -24.81 -60.38 -10.58
N LEU A 6 -24.10 -61.51 -10.64
CA LEU A 6 -22.86 -61.73 -9.88
C LEU A 6 -21.72 -60.87 -10.42
N ILE A 7 -21.59 -60.76 -11.74
CA ILE A 7 -20.58 -59.91 -12.38
C ILE A 7 -20.87 -58.42 -12.12
N GLY A 8 -22.14 -58.00 -12.17
CA GLY A 8 -22.54 -56.64 -11.83
C GLY A 8 -22.23 -56.27 -10.38
N LEU A 9 -22.51 -57.16 -9.43
CA LEU A 9 -22.17 -56.96 -8.01
C LEU A 9 -20.65 -56.89 -7.78
N ALA A 10 -19.87 -57.73 -8.46
CA ALA A 10 -18.41 -57.69 -8.38
C ALA A 10 -17.83 -56.38 -8.92
N LEU A 11 -18.34 -55.87 -10.06
CA LEU A 11 -17.90 -54.60 -10.63
C LEU A 11 -18.26 -53.40 -9.73
N ILE A 12 -19.44 -53.41 -9.13
CA ILE A 12 -19.84 -52.37 -8.16
C ILE A 12 -18.94 -52.42 -6.92
N ALA A 13 -18.63 -53.61 -6.40
CA ALA A 13 -17.74 -53.76 -5.25
C ALA A 13 -16.32 -53.30 -5.56
N VAL A 14 -15.80 -53.58 -6.77
CA VAL A 14 -14.47 -53.12 -7.21
C VAL A 14 -14.46 -51.61 -7.43
N ALA A 15 -15.48 -51.03 -8.05
CA ALA A 15 -15.61 -49.58 -8.23
C ALA A 15 -15.75 -48.86 -6.88
N PHE A 16 -16.49 -49.44 -5.93
CA PHE A 16 -16.65 -48.91 -4.58
C PHE A 16 -15.36 -49.03 -3.75
N ALA A 17 -14.65 -50.16 -3.85
CA ALA A 17 -13.34 -50.33 -3.22
C ALA A 17 -12.28 -49.39 -3.82
N GLY A 18 -12.30 -49.20 -5.16
CA GLY A 18 -11.47 -48.23 -5.86
C GLY A 18 -11.80 -46.79 -5.44
N GLY A 19 -13.09 -46.46 -5.32
CA GLY A 19 -13.56 -45.17 -4.80
C GLY A 19 -13.15 -44.91 -3.34
N LEU A 20 -13.19 -45.93 -2.49
CA LEU A 20 -12.71 -45.85 -1.10
C LEU A 20 -11.19 -45.69 -1.00
N PHE A 21 -10.43 -46.35 -1.88
CA PHE A 21 -8.97 -46.25 -1.91
C PHE A 21 -8.51 -44.89 -2.44
N ILE A 22 -9.17 -44.38 -3.48
CA ILE A 22 -8.91 -43.05 -4.06
C ILE A 22 -9.39 -41.93 -3.11
N GLY A 23 -10.55 -42.12 -2.45
CA GLY A 23 -11.11 -41.16 -1.49
C GLY A 23 -10.29 -41.05 -0.20
N LYS A 24 -9.62 -42.12 0.23
CA LYS A 24 -8.69 -42.07 1.38
C LYS A 24 -7.36 -41.36 1.08
N GLY A 25 -7.04 -41.13 -0.21
CA GLY A 25 -5.76 -40.54 -0.63
C GLY A 25 -5.80 -39.05 -0.97
N ARG A 26 -6.96 -38.37 -0.86
CA ARG A 26 -7.11 -36.99 -1.37
C ARG A 26 -7.51 -35.91 -0.38
N ASP A 27 -7.90 -36.27 0.84
CA ASP A 27 -8.12 -35.29 1.90
C ASP A 27 -7.22 -35.67 3.08
N ALA A 28 -5.94 -35.27 3.00
CA ALA A 28 -5.19 -35.12 4.24
C ALA A 28 -5.98 -34.10 5.08
N ALA A 29 -6.57 -34.56 6.18
CA ALA A 29 -7.25 -33.67 7.09
C ALA A 29 -6.31 -32.49 7.41
N PRO A 30 -6.78 -31.23 7.34
CA PRO A 30 -5.92 -30.10 7.66
C PRO A 30 -5.32 -30.32 9.05
N VAL A 31 -4.00 -30.42 9.10
CA VAL A 31 -3.28 -30.52 10.38
C VAL A 31 -3.44 -29.17 11.06
N ILE A 32 -4.20 -29.13 12.15
CA ILE A 32 -4.30 -27.95 13.00
C ILE A 32 -2.99 -27.85 13.77
N THR A 33 -2.05 -27.07 13.26
CA THR A 33 -0.86 -26.66 14.02
C THR A 33 -1.22 -25.48 14.90
N ALA A 34 -1.19 -25.67 16.22
CA ALA A 34 -1.38 -24.59 17.18
C ALA A 34 -0.13 -23.69 17.17
N SER A 35 -0.29 -22.42 16.77
CA SER A 35 0.78 -21.41 16.84
C SER A 35 0.83 -20.69 18.19
N SER A 36 -0.15 -20.88 19.08
CA SER A 36 -0.30 -20.09 20.32
C SER A 36 0.74 -20.39 21.43
N GLY A 37 1.77 -21.19 21.14
CA GLY A 37 2.81 -21.55 22.11
C GLY A 37 4.21 -21.70 21.53
N GLY A 38 4.43 -21.29 20.27
CA GLY A 38 5.76 -21.29 19.67
C GLY A 38 6.56 -20.03 20.04
N ALA A 39 7.82 -19.97 19.62
CA ALA A 39 8.63 -18.77 19.85
C ALA A 39 8.07 -17.57 19.07
N VAL A 40 8.33 -16.39 19.61
CA VAL A 40 7.84 -15.10 19.12
C VAL A 40 8.90 -14.45 18.24
N TYR A 41 8.48 -13.82 17.15
CA TYR A 41 9.36 -12.95 16.36
C TYR A 41 9.83 -11.76 17.21
N ASP A 42 11.15 -11.54 17.28
CA ASP A 42 11.78 -10.51 18.11
C ASP A 42 12.84 -9.66 17.38
N GLN A 43 12.97 -9.81 16.05
CA GLN A 43 14.02 -9.15 15.26
C GLN A 43 13.61 -7.79 14.67
N GLY A 44 12.32 -7.44 14.71
CA GLY A 44 11.79 -6.18 14.19
C GLY A 44 11.92 -5.01 15.17
N PHE A 45 11.47 -3.83 14.74
CA PHE A 45 11.40 -2.65 15.58
C PHE A 45 10.58 -2.88 16.84
N THR A 46 11.04 -2.34 17.98
CA THR A 46 10.30 -2.40 19.24
C THR A 46 9.96 -0.98 19.67
N ALA A 47 8.67 -0.66 19.69
CA ALA A 47 8.19 0.63 20.19
C ALA A 47 8.32 0.71 21.73
N ASP A 48 8.56 1.92 22.24
CA ASP A 48 8.39 2.21 23.67
C ASP A 48 6.90 2.07 24.04
N ASP A 49 6.60 1.24 25.05
CA ASP A 49 5.22 0.92 25.48
C ASP A 49 4.38 0.17 24.41
N ASN A 50 4.95 -0.92 23.88
CA ASN A 50 4.39 -1.83 22.86
C ASN A 50 3.24 -2.72 23.38
N GLN A 51 2.22 -2.14 24.04
CA GLN A 51 1.06 -2.90 24.50
C GLN A 51 0.14 -3.27 23.34
N LEU A 52 -0.29 -4.53 23.31
CA LEU A 52 -1.28 -5.06 22.36
C LEU A 52 -2.60 -4.28 22.46
N THR A 53 -2.97 -3.55 21.42
CA THR A 53 -4.35 -3.07 21.22
C THR A 53 -5.22 -4.24 20.80
N VAL A 54 -5.73 -5.00 21.78
CA VAL A 54 -6.51 -6.23 21.56
C VAL A 54 -7.98 -5.96 21.18
N ALA A 55 -8.46 -4.70 21.19
CA ALA A 55 -9.85 -4.39 20.83
C ALA A 55 -10.04 -2.93 20.37
N GLY A 56 -10.40 -2.76 19.09
CA GLY A 56 -10.76 -1.46 18.52
C GLY A 56 -9.55 -0.52 18.28
N ASN A 57 -9.80 0.52 17.47
CA ASN A 57 -8.91 1.57 16.97
C ASN A 57 -7.44 1.54 17.42
N VAL A 58 -6.53 1.69 16.47
CA VAL A 58 -5.10 1.86 16.68
C VAL A 58 -4.82 3.11 17.55
N LYS A 59 -3.79 3.02 18.40
CA LYS A 59 -3.27 4.11 19.26
C LYS A 59 -3.21 5.44 18.50
N SER A 60 -3.69 6.51 19.13
CA SER A 60 -3.56 7.87 18.58
C SER A 60 -2.09 8.32 18.58
N VAL A 61 -1.65 8.89 17.46
CA VAL A 61 -0.28 9.37 17.21
C VAL A 61 -0.21 10.89 17.10
N ALA A 62 -1.30 11.55 16.68
CA ALA A 62 -1.38 13.01 16.57
C ALA A 62 -1.43 13.71 17.95
N GLY A 63 -1.61 12.95 19.03
CA GLY A 63 -1.67 13.47 20.40
C GLY A 63 -3.02 14.14 20.73
N PRO A 64 -3.15 14.78 21.91
CA PRO A 64 -4.34 15.57 22.26
C PRO A 64 -4.47 16.85 21.41
N PRO A 65 -5.64 17.49 21.35
CA PRO A 65 -5.80 18.74 20.64
C PRO A 65 -4.80 19.77 21.17
N MET A 66 -4.09 20.46 20.27
CA MET A 66 -3.13 21.50 20.63
C MET A 66 -3.84 22.82 21.01
N SER A 67 -5.15 22.92 20.74
CA SER A 67 -5.99 24.07 21.03
C SER A 67 -7.44 23.61 21.26
N ASP A 68 -8.19 24.36 22.06
CA ASP A 68 -9.64 24.16 22.27
C ASP A 68 -10.50 24.90 21.21
N VAL A 69 -9.86 25.56 20.24
CA VAL A 69 -10.55 26.30 19.18
C VAL A 69 -11.21 25.33 18.20
N VAL A 70 -12.53 25.48 18.05
CA VAL A 70 -13.33 24.77 17.06
C VAL A 70 -13.93 25.77 16.08
N VAL A 71 -13.70 25.55 14.80
CA VAL A 71 -14.32 26.27 13.69
C VAL A 71 -15.32 25.34 13.02
N VAL A 72 -16.55 25.80 12.82
CA VAL A 72 -17.59 25.03 12.12
C VAL A 72 -17.73 25.58 10.70
N VAL A 73 -17.72 24.68 9.72
CA VAL A 73 -17.94 24.97 8.30
C VAL A 73 -19.25 24.32 7.88
N ASN A 74 -20.22 25.13 7.47
CA ASN A 74 -21.52 24.70 7.00
C ASN A 74 -21.53 24.56 5.47
N GLU A 75 -22.56 23.92 4.93
CA GLU A 75 -22.75 23.84 3.49
C GLU A 75 -22.84 25.26 2.88
N GLY A 76 -22.08 25.48 1.80
CA GLY A 76 -21.97 26.78 1.13
C GLY A 76 -20.81 27.65 1.64
N GLU A 77 -20.17 27.29 2.76
CA GLU A 77 -18.91 27.89 3.22
C GLU A 77 -17.71 27.13 2.62
N SER A 78 -16.53 27.77 2.58
CA SER A 78 -15.29 27.13 2.10
C SER A 78 -14.51 26.52 3.27
N ILE A 79 -14.16 25.25 3.12
CA ILE A 79 -13.25 24.56 4.05
C ILE A 79 -11.86 25.20 3.95
N GLN A 80 -11.37 25.49 2.74
CA GLN A 80 -10.05 26.08 2.55
C GLN A 80 -9.92 27.47 3.19
N ASP A 81 -10.96 28.30 3.14
CA ASP A 81 -10.96 29.60 3.82
C ASP A 81 -10.88 29.43 5.34
N ALA A 82 -11.57 28.43 5.90
CA ALA A 82 -11.44 28.09 7.31
C ALA A 82 -10.03 27.59 7.66
N VAL A 83 -9.42 26.74 6.84
CA VAL A 83 -8.02 26.29 7.04
C VAL A 83 -7.07 27.48 6.98
N ARG A 84 -7.24 28.40 6.02
CA ARG A 84 -6.39 29.58 5.88
C ARG A 84 -6.50 30.51 7.09
N ALA A 85 -7.70 30.70 7.64
CA ALA A 85 -7.94 31.54 8.82
C ALA A 85 -7.54 30.88 10.14
N ALA A 86 -7.49 29.54 10.20
CA ALA A 86 -7.19 28.80 11.41
C ALA A 86 -5.75 29.05 11.91
N ALA A 87 -5.59 29.11 13.23
CA ALA A 87 -4.28 28.98 13.86
C ALA A 87 -3.86 27.50 13.94
N PRO A 88 -2.56 27.18 14.08
CA PRO A 88 -2.12 25.82 14.39
C PRO A 88 -2.90 25.22 15.58
N GLY A 89 -3.19 23.93 15.51
CA GLY A 89 -3.96 23.20 16.54
C GLY A 89 -5.48 23.30 16.44
N THR A 90 -6.02 24.11 15.52
CA THR A 90 -7.47 24.31 15.37
C THR A 90 -8.17 23.03 14.91
N THR A 91 -9.33 22.74 15.51
CA THR A 91 -10.25 21.73 14.99
C THR A 91 -11.27 22.38 14.06
N ILE A 92 -11.36 21.89 12.83
CA ILE A 92 -12.30 22.34 11.81
C ILE A 92 -13.36 21.25 11.62
N GLN A 93 -14.56 21.51 12.11
CA GLN A 93 -15.72 20.65 11.96
C GLN A 93 -16.46 21.00 10.68
N VAL A 94 -16.57 20.05 9.77
CA VAL A 94 -17.26 20.24 8.49
C VAL A 94 -18.61 19.55 8.54
N MET A 95 -19.68 20.32 8.47
CA MET A 95 -21.05 19.82 8.54
C MET A 95 -21.42 19.04 7.27
N PRO A 96 -22.45 18.19 7.31
CA PRO A 96 -22.96 17.55 6.10
C PRO A 96 -23.32 18.56 5.01
N GLY A 97 -22.83 18.32 3.81
CA GLY A 97 -22.95 19.21 2.66
C GLY A 97 -22.02 18.74 1.53
N THR A 98 -22.15 19.35 0.35
CA THR A 98 -21.23 19.08 -0.77
C THR A 98 -20.29 20.26 -0.98
N TYR A 99 -18.99 19.97 -0.97
CA TYR A 99 -17.88 20.92 -1.08
C TYR A 99 -17.07 20.56 -2.33
N SER A 100 -16.78 21.56 -3.17
CA SER A 100 -16.09 21.37 -4.44
C SER A 100 -14.85 22.25 -4.47
N GLU A 101 -13.83 21.86 -3.70
CA GLU A 101 -12.59 22.59 -3.52
C GLU A 101 -11.42 21.62 -3.27
N THR A 102 -10.20 22.16 -3.28
CA THR A 102 -9.01 21.47 -2.77
C THR A 102 -8.63 22.13 -1.44
N VAL A 103 -8.36 21.30 -0.44
CA VAL A 103 -8.01 21.74 0.91
C VAL A 103 -6.51 21.52 1.14
N TYR A 104 -5.78 22.60 1.44
CA TYR A 104 -4.35 22.62 1.72
C TYR A 104 -4.11 22.97 3.19
N ILE A 105 -3.49 22.04 3.93
CA ILE A 105 -3.18 22.17 5.36
C ILE A 105 -1.66 22.27 5.53
N ASP A 106 -1.16 23.48 5.78
CA ASP A 106 0.27 23.79 5.98
C ASP A 106 0.63 24.08 7.45
N LYS A 107 -0.32 23.91 8.37
CA LYS A 107 -0.18 24.21 9.79
C LYS A 107 -0.23 22.94 10.63
N ASP A 108 0.59 22.91 11.67
CA ASP A 108 0.61 21.81 12.64
C ASP A 108 -0.69 21.74 13.45
N GLY A 109 -1.07 20.53 13.83
CA GLY A 109 -2.16 20.24 14.76
C GLY A 109 -3.56 20.48 14.20
N ILE A 110 -3.71 20.76 12.90
CA ILE A 110 -5.03 20.92 12.30
C ILE A 110 -5.77 19.58 12.33
N ARG A 111 -7.00 19.62 12.81
CA ARG A 111 -7.90 18.47 12.82
C ARG A 111 -9.08 18.78 11.93
N LEU A 112 -9.13 18.16 10.77
CA LEU A 112 -10.22 18.29 9.83
C LEU A 112 -11.19 17.13 10.05
N VAL A 113 -12.38 17.43 10.55
CA VAL A 113 -13.33 16.45 11.07
C VAL A 113 -14.70 16.63 10.43
N GLY A 114 -15.15 15.67 9.63
CA GLY A 114 -16.52 15.61 9.13
C GLY A 114 -17.50 15.31 10.26
N VAL A 115 -18.59 16.07 10.35
CA VAL A 115 -19.70 15.76 11.27
C VAL A 115 -20.65 14.79 10.57
N ILE A 116 -21.02 13.73 11.29
CA ILE A 116 -21.97 12.72 10.80
C ILE A 116 -23.35 12.96 11.43
N GLU A 117 -24.32 13.42 10.65
CA GLU A 117 -25.70 13.61 11.12
C GLU A 117 -26.66 12.68 10.38
N LYS A 118 -27.31 11.77 11.12
CA LYS A 118 -28.28 10.81 10.55
C LYS A 118 -27.71 10.03 9.34
N GLY A 119 -26.43 9.69 9.40
CA GLY A 119 -25.71 8.97 8.34
C GLY A 119 -25.21 9.85 7.19
N LYS A 120 -25.54 11.15 7.16
CA LYS A 120 -24.97 12.10 6.20
C LYS A 120 -23.61 12.59 6.67
N ARG A 121 -22.71 12.84 5.73
CA ARG A 121 -21.32 13.29 5.94
C ARG A 121 -21.05 14.51 5.07
N ALA A 122 -19.95 15.22 5.34
CA ALA A 122 -19.37 16.15 4.38
C ALA A 122 -18.85 15.39 3.15
N ILE A 123 -19.20 15.85 1.94
CA ILE A 123 -18.77 15.27 0.67
C ILE A 123 -17.84 16.28 -0.02
N LEU A 124 -16.57 15.92 -0.15
CA LEU A 124 -15.62 16.58 -1.05
C LEU A 124 -15.76 15.96 -2.44
N ASP A 125 -16.11 16.78 -3.42
CA ASP A 125 -16.47 16.36 -4.77
C ASP A 125 -15.68 17.14 -5.82
N GLY A 126 -14.70 16.48 -6.44
CA GLY A 126 -13.83 17.08 -7.44
C GLY A 126 -14.50 17.29 -8.80
N LYS A 127 -15.74 16.78 -9.00
CA LYS A 127 -16.52 16.87 -10.24
C LYS A 127 -15.82 16.30 -11.49
N GLY A 128 -14.77 15.50 -11.33
CA GLY A 128 -13.89 15.03 -12.40
C GLY A 128 -12.99 16.13 -12.98
N THR A 129 -12.86 17.25 -12.29
CA THR A 129 -12.15 18.44 -12.76
C THR A 129 -11.03 18.90 -11.82
N LEU A 130 -11.22 18.76 -10.52
CA LEU A 130 -10.20 19.05 -9.51
C LEU A 130 -9.23 17.88 -9.38
N ASN A 131 -7.97 18.20 -9.08
CA ASN A 131 -6.92 17.20 -8.99
C ASN A 131 -6.94 16.51 -7.63
N ASP A 132 -6.74 17.25 -6.53
CA ASP A 132 -6.61 16.66 -5.19
C ASP A 132 -7.70 17.17 -4.25
N ALA A 133 -8.16 16.33 -3.32
CA ALA A 133 -9.15 16.75 -2.33
C ALA A 133 -8.50 17.38 -1.10
N ILE A 134 -7.61 16.66 -0.42
CA ILE A 134 -6.93 17.14 0.79
C ILE A 134 -5.43 16.88 0.68
N LEU A 135 -4.65 17.95 0.79
CA LEU A 135 -3.20 17.94 0.83
C LEU A 135 -2.72 18.52 2.16
N TYR A 136 -1.79 17.86 2.83
CA TYR A 136 -1.24 18.37 4.08
C TYR A 136 0.28 18.19 4.19
N SER A 137 0.96 19.22 4.71
CA SER A 137 2.38 19.19 5.06
C SER A 137 2.61 19.43 6.55
N GLY A 138 1.59 19.89 7.28
CA GLY A 138 1.62 20.05 8.73
C GLY A 138 1.79 18.72 9.47
N ASN A 139 2.28 18.82 10.70
CA ASN A 139 2.43 17.70 11.63
C ASN A 139 1.18 17.56 12.50
N ASN A 140 0.96 16.40 13.13
CA ASN A 140 -0.13 16.19 14.09
C ASN A 140 -1.51 16.41 13.46
N VAL A 141 -1.65 16.03 12.18
CA VAL A 141 -2.86 16.26 11.38
C VAL A 141 -3.83 15.07 11.52
N ILE A 142 -5.10 15.39 11.72
CA ILE A 142 -6.19 14.40 11.72
C ILE A 142 -7.13 14.72 10.56
N ILE A 143 -7.47 13.71 9.76
CA ILE A 143 -8.48 13.80 8.69
C ILE A 143 -9.46 12.65 8.87
N GLU A 144 -10.70 12.97 9.24
CA GLU A 144 -11.70 11.95 9.53
C GLU A 144 -13.11 12.28 9.08
N ASN A 145 -13.89 11.22 8.83
CA ASN A 145 -15.33 11.24 8.58
C ASN A 145 -15.81 11.84 7.24
N PHE A 146 -14.96 11.98 6.24
CA PHE A 146 -15.34 12.53 4.94
C PHE A 146 -15.87 11.47 3.96
N THR A 147 -16.65 11.91 2.98
CA THR A 147 -16.76 11.25 1.67
C THR A 147 -15.94 12.06 0.68
N ILE A 148 -15.06 11.43 -0.10
CA ILE A 148 -14.19 12.07 -1.08
C ILE A 148 -14.36 11.35 -2.41
N THR A 149 -14.67 12.08 -3.47
CA THR A 149 -14.97 11.46 -4.77
C THR A 149 -14.72 12.36 -5.97
N ARG A 150 -14.51 11.75 -7.14
CA ARG A 150 -14.38 12.41 -8.45
C ARG A 150 -13.24 13.42 -8.53
N TYR A 151 -12.12 13.10 -7.90
CA TYR A 151 -10.86 13.85 -8.04
C TYR A 151 -9.95 13.14 -9.05
N LYS A 152 -9.19 13.88 -9.86
CA LYS A 152 -8.33 13.30 -10.91
C LYS A 152 -6.98 12.78 -10.40
N GLY A 153 -6.51 13.34 -9.28
CA GLY A 153 -5.24 13.05 -8.62
C GLY A 153 -5.51 12.22 -7.38
N ASN A 154 -5.51 12.87 -6.20
CA ASN A 154 -5.52 12.18 -4.92
C ASN A 154 -6.75 12.47 -4.07
N GLY A 155 -7.16 11.47 -3.28
CA GLY A 155 -8.11 11.69 -2.19
C GLY A 155 -7.48 12.48 -1.04
N ILE A 156 -6.54 11.86 -0.33
CA ILE A 156 -5.79 12.48 0.78
C ILE A 156 -4.31 12.23 0.59
N MET A 157 -3.48 13.27 0.54
CA MET A 157 -2.03 13.13 0.38
C MET A 157 -1.27 13.93 1.45
N SER A 158 -0.29 13.28 2.08
CA SER A 158 0.68 13.92 2.99
C SER A 158 1.96 14.30 2.25
N GLN A 159 2.58 15.39 2.66
CA GLN A 159 3.83 15.90 2.11
C GLN A 159 4.81 16.16 3.26
N ALA A 160 5.47 15.08 3.72
CA ALA A 160 6.49 15.08 4.77
C ALA A 160 6.03 15.38 6.21
N GLY A 161 4.72 15.43 6.47
CA GLY A 161 4.17 15.68 7.80
C GLY A 161 4.32 14.46 8.72
N ASN A 162 4.74 14.70 9.96
CA ASN A 162 4.81 13.65 10.99
C ASN A 162 3.53 13.59 11.82
N ASN A 163 3.26 12.45 12.47
CA ASN A 163 2.09 12.20 13.32
C ASN A 163 0.78 12.49 12.59
N TRP A 164 0.27 11.52 11.85
CA TRP A 164 -0.96 11.71 11.10
C TRP A 164 -1.95 10.57 11.31
N GLU A 165 -3.23 10.91 11.25
CA GLU A 165 -4.33 9.98 11.43
C GLU A 165 -5.38 10.21 10.34
N ILE A 166 -5.62 9.18 9.54
CA ILE A 166 -6.61 9.20 8.45
C ILE A 166 -7.64 8.12 8.77
N ARG A 167 -8.80 8.54 9.28
CA ARG A 167 -9.78 7.62 9.90
C ARG A 167 -11.18 7.75 9.32
N ASN A 168 -11.87 6.63 9.15
CA ASN A 168 -13.30 6.59 8.84
C ASN A 168 -13.71 7.46 7.63
N ASN A 169 -12.91 7.51 6.57
CA ASN A 169 -13.24 8.18 5.33
C ASN A 169 -13.83 7.19 4.31
N ILE A 170 -14.66 7.69 3.40
CA ILE A 170 -15.16 6.96 2.23
C ILE A 170 -14.55 7.64 1.01
N ILE A 171 -13.59 6.98 0.35
CA ILE A 171 -12.84 7.54 -0.78
C ILE A 171 -13.11 6.67 -2.00
N VAL A 172 -13.85 7.20 -2.96
CA VAL A 172 -14.34 6.42 -4.10
C VAL A 172 -14.14 7.21 -5.38
N ASP A 173 -13.63 6.56 -6.43
CA ASP A 173 -13.47 7.18 -7.75
C ASP A 173 -12.59 8.44 -7.67
N THR A 174 -11.40 8.28 -7.06
CA THR A 174 -10.32 9.28 -7.12
C THR A 174 -9.18 8.69 -7.95
N GLY A 175 -8.56 9.50 -8.82
CA GLY A 175 -7.70 9.03 -9.90
C GLY A 175 -6.50 8.21 -9.46
N VAL A 176 -5.36 8.85 -9.23
CA VAL A 176 -4.07 8.16 -9.01
C VAL A 176 -4.05 7.44 -7.67
N TYR A 177 -4.20 8.16 -6.55
CA TYR A 177 -4.11 7.56 -5.21
C TYR A 177 -5.33 7.90 -4.33
N GLY A 178 -5.77 6.94 -3.50
CA GLY A 178 -6.84 7.17 -2.53
C GLY A 178 -6.33 7.88 -1.29
N ILE A 179 -5.48 7.20 -0.54
CA ILE A 179 -4.77 7.73 0.64
C ILE A 179 -3.26 7.58 0.38
N PHE A 180 -2.53 8.70 0.42
CA PHE A 180 -1.12 8.77 0.06
C PHE A 180 -0.28 9.57 1.06
N PRO A 181 0.00 9.03 2.26
CA PRO A 181 1.06 9.55 3.11
C PRO A 181 2.44 9.35 2.48
N GLN A 182 3.18 10.45 2.27
CA GLN A 182 4.53 10.44 1.72
C GLN A 182 5.53 11.12 2.67
N LEU A 183 6.68 10.48 2.88
CA LEU A 183 7.82 11.02 3.64
C LEU A 183 7.48 11.37 5.11
N GLY A 184 6.46 10.75 5.68
CA GLY A 184 6.02 10.98 7.05
C GLY A 184 6.62 9.98 8.03
N GLN A 185 6.63 10.33 9.31
CA GLN A 185 6.89 9.39 10.40
C GLN A 185 5.71 9.35 11.37
N ASN A 186 5.40 8.15 11.85
CA ASN A 186 4.37 7.87 12.85
C ASN A 186 2.95 8.13 12.33
N GLY A 187 2.32 7.12 11.73
CA GLY A 187 1.07 7.30 10.98
C GLY A 187 0.05 6.18 11.15
N VAL A 188 -1.23 6.53 11.07
CA VAL A 188 -2.35 5.58 11.16
C VAL A 188 -3.34 5.79 10.01
N VAL A 189 -3.61 4.73 9.26
CA VAL A 189 -4.71 4.64 8.28
C VAL A 189 -5.70 3.58 8.76
N GLU A 190 -6.89 3.97 9.22
CA GLU A 190 -7.86 2.98 9.71
C GLU A 190 -9.33 3.26 9.44
N HIS A 191 -10.12 2.18 9.40
CA HIS A 191 -11.58 2.23 9.25
C HIS A 191 -12.05 2.97 7.99
N ASN A 192 -11.20 3.13 6.99
CA ASN A 192 -11.55 3.76 5.74
C ASN A 192 -12.16 2.74 4.78
N ILE A 193 -13.03 3.22 3.89
CA ILE A 193 -13.51 2.49 2.72
C ILE A 193 -12.89 3.16 1.51
N ILE A 194 -12.08 2.44 0.73
CA ILE A 194 -11.42 2.99 -0.45
C ILE A 194 -11.66 2.10 -1.67
N SER A 195 -12.11 2.69 -2.78
CA SER A 195 -12.33 1.92 -4.01
C SER A 195 -12.24 2.70 -5.31
N GLY A 196 -11.94 2.01 -6.41
CA GLY A 196 -11.94 2.60 -7.74
C GLY A 196 -10.73 3.48 -8.01
N ILE A 197 -9.54 3.06 -7.57
CA ILE A 197 -8.31 3.85 -7.64
C ILE A 197 -7.35 3.28 -8.70
N GLU A 198 -6.82 4.16 -9.56
CA GLU A 198 -6.04 3.79 -10.75
C GLU A 198 -4.61 3.33 -10.45
N ASP A 199 -4.01 3.75 -9.34
CA ASP A 199 -2.69 3.27 -8.91
C ASP A 199 -2.82 2.45 -7.61
N ALA A 200 -2.92 3.11 -6.46
CA ALA A 200 -3.02 2.43 -5.16
C ALA A 200 -4.11 3.06 -4.27
N ALA A 201 -4.96 2.21 -3.70
CA ALA A 201 -6.04 2.68 -2.83
C ALA A 201 -5.49 3.27 -1.52
N ILE A 202 -4.54 2.56 -0.90
CA ILE A 202 -3.72 3.08 0.19
C ILE A 202 -2.25 2.93 -0.22
N TYR A 203 -1.56 4.05 -0.41
CA TYR A 203 -0.14 4.14 -0.72
C TYR A 203 0.61 4.72 0.48
N VAL A 204 1.45 3.93 1.15
CA VAL A 204 2.36 4.43 2.18
C VAL A 204 3.75 4.53 1.57
N GLY A 205 4.18 5.76 1.31
CA GLY A 205 5.39 6.06 0.56
C GLY A 205 6.51 6.64 1.40
N MET A 206 7.72 6.11 1.28
CA MET A 206 8.92 6.65 1.92
C MET A 206 8.73 7.04 3.41
N SER A 207 7.91 6.27 4.13
CA SER A 207 7.45 6.62 5.48
C SER A 207 7.95 5.62 6.52
N ASP A 208 7.95 6.04 7.77
CA ASP A 208 8.41 5.25 8.91
C ASP A 208 7.33 5.11 9.97
N ASN A 209 7.26 3.95 10.63
CA ASN A 209 6.38 3.71 11.78
C ASN A 209 4.90 3.90 11.42
N VAL A 210 4.39 3.08 10.50
CA VAL A 210 3.02 3.23 9.96
C VAL A 210 2.16 2.02 10.29
N HIS A 211 0.91 2.27 10.64
CA HIS A 211 -0.08 1.23 10.89
C HIS A 211 -1.29 1.41 9.96
N VAL A 212 -1.56 0.40 9.13
CA VAL A 212 -2.71 0.33 8.22
C VAL A 212 -3.64 -0.79 8.69
N ALA A 213 -4.78 -0.42 9.29
CA ALA A 213 -5.66 -1.40 9.93
C ALA A 213 -7.16 -1.19 9.70
N TYR A 214 -7.92 -2.30 9.67
CA TYR A 214 -9.39 -2.26 9.66
C TYR A 214 -10.02 -1.52 8.48
N ASN A 215 -9.33 -1.41 7.34
CA ASN A 215 -9.85 -0.78 6.13
C ASN A 215 -10.59 -1.79 5.24
N ASP A 216 -11.54 -1.30 4.44
CA ASP A 216 -12.21 -2.04 3.36
C ASP A 216 -11.74 -1.49 2.01
N VAL A 217 -10.96 -2.27 1.27
CA VAL A 217 -10.17 -1.82 0.11
C VAL A 217 -10.46 -2.69 -1.12
N PHE A 218 -11.05 -2.09 -2.16
CA PHE A 218 -11.50 -2.87 -3.32
C PHE A 218 -11.54 -2.10 -4.65
N ASP A 219 -11.77 -2.81 -5.75
CA ASP A 219 -11.94 -2.26 -7.11
C ASP A 219 -10.79 -1.33 -7.56
N SER A 220 -9.57 -1.55 -7.09
CA SER A 220 -8.40 -0.72 -7.39
C SER A 220 -7.30 -1.52 -8.08
N VAL A 221 -6.25 -0.87 -8.61
CA VAL A 221 -5.09 -1.61 -9.15
C VAL A 221 -4.31 -2.27 -8.01
N ALA A 222 -3.60 -1.50 -7.21
CA ALA A 222 -3.07 -1.94 -5.93
C ALA A 222 -4.08 -1.65 -4.82
N GLY A 223 -4.37 -2.63 -3.96
CA GLY A 223 -5.18 -2.42 -2.77
C GLY A 223 -4.41 -1.59 -1.74
N ILE A 224 -3.44 -2.23 -1.08
CA ILE A 224 -2.58 -1.57 -0.08
C ILE A 224 -1.13 -1.71 -0.52
N GLU A 225 -0.39 -0.61 -0.55
CA GLU A 225 1.00 -0.53 -0.95
C GLU A 225 1.85 0.08 0.16
N ILE A 226 2.92 -0.64 0.54
CA ILE A 226 3.98 -0.18 1.42
C ILE A 226 5.25 -0.04 0.57
N GLU A 227 5.55 1.20 0.19
CA GLU A 227 6.58 1.54 -0.78
C GLU A 227 7.70 2.34 -0.12
N ASN A 228 8.93 1.88 -0.31
CA ASN A 228 10.18 2.46 0.21
C ASN A 228 10.07 2.87 1.70
N SER A 229 9.29 2.11 2.47
CA SER A 229 8.84 2.44 3.81
C SER A 229 9.33 1.41 4.82
N ARG A 230 9.48 1.82 6.07
CA ARG A 230 10.07 0.99 7.13
C ARG A 230 9.18 0.93 8.35
N HIS A 231 9.25 -0.20 9.07
CA HIS A 231 8.50 -0.37 10.32
C HIS A 231 7.00 -0.16 10.08
N ALA A 232 6.43 -0.97 9.18
CA ALA A 232 5.01 -0.90 8.83
C ALA A 232 4.24 -2.17 9.27
N ILE A 233 3.02 -1.99 9.75
CA ILE A 233 2.09 -3.09 10.03
C ILE A 233 0.83 -2.90 9.19
N VAL A 234 0.47 -3.93 8.43
CA VAL A 234 -0.78 -4.02 7.66
C VAL A 234 -1.61 -5.14 8.26
N GLU A 235 -2.66 -4.81 9.00
CA GLU A 235 -3.44 -5.82 9.71
C GLU A 235 -4.96 -5.66 9.70
N SER A 236 -5.67 -6.78 9.78
CA SER A 236 -7.13 -6.79 9.95
C SER A 236 -7.90 -6.03 8.86
N ASN A 237 -7.33 -5.87 7.67
CA ASN A 237 -7.97 -5.24 6.53
C ASN A 237 -8.78 -6.27 5.72
N ARG A 238 -9.80 -5.79 5.00
CA ARG A 238 -10.49 -6.54 3.95
C ARG A 238 -10.03 -5.97 2.61
N VAL A 239 -9.28 -6.76 1.85
CA VAL A 239 -8.63 -6.33 0.60
C VAL A 239 -9.06 -7.28 -0.51
N TYR A 240 -9.99 -6.83 -1.36
CA TYR A 240 -10.63 -7.71 -2.33
C TYR A 240 -10.95 -7.05 -3.65
N ASN A 241 -11.06 -7.84 -4.72
CA ASN A 241 -11.38 -7.34 -6.06
C ASN A 241 -10.49 -6.18 -6.52
N ASN A 242 -9.23 -6.15 -6.09
CA ASN A 242 -8.19 -5.33 -6.70
C ASN A 242 -7.47 -6.12 -7.80
N THR A 243 -6.48 -5.52 -8.48
CA THR A 243 -5.58 -6.27 -9.37
C THR A 243 -4.54 -7.04 -8.54
N GLY A 244 -3.88 -6.32 -7.63
CA GLY A 244 -3.02 -6.85 -6.57
C GLY A 244 -3.59 -6.47 -5.20
N GLY A 245 -3.59 -7.39 -4.24
CA GLY A 245 -4.15 -7.15 -2.91
C GLY A 245 -3.26 -6.26 -2.04
N ILE A 246 -2.26 -6.84 -1.39
CA ILE A 246 -1.32 -6.12 -0.49
C ILE A 246 0.08 -6.23 -1.07
N LEU A 247 0.80 -5.12 -1.13
CA LEU A 247 2.11 -5.00 -1.75
C LEU A 247 3.10 -4.38 -0.76
N ALA A 248 4.29 -4.98 -0.66
CA ALA A 248 5.44 -4.41 0.02
C ALA A 248 6.61 -4.43 -0.94
N PHE A 249 7.09 -3.27 -1.38
CA PHE A 249 8.16 -3.24 -2.37
C PHE A 249 9.03 -1.99 -2.34
N ILE A 250 10.14 -2.08 -3.07
CA ILE A 250 11.01 -0.95 -3.37
C ILE A 250 10.76 -0.50 -4.81
N THR A 251 10.42 0.76 -5.04
CA THR A 251 10.52 1.40 -6.35
C THR A 251 11.93 1.94 -6.55
N PRO A 252 12.66 1.45 -7.57
CA PRO A 252 13.96 1.99 -7.93
C PRO A 252 13.95 3.47 -8.30
N GLY A 253 15.06 4.15 -8.00
CA GLY A 253 15.24 5.55 -8.39
C GLY A 253 14.46 6.55 -7.54
N LEU A 254 13.81 6.09 -6.46
CA LEU A 254 13.39 6.97 -5.37
C LEU A 254 14.52 7.22 -4.38
N PRO A 255 14.45 8.27 -3.56
CA PRO A 255 15.57 8.65 -2.68
C PRO A 255 15.70 7.82 -1.41
N ILE A 256 14.61 7.25 -0.90
CA ILE A 256 14.69 6.17 0.10
C ILE A 256 14.87 4.88 -0.68
N LYS A 257 15.89 4.07 -0.36
CA LYS A 257 16.30 2.89 -1.13
C LYS A 257 15.94 1.57 -0.44
N THR A 258 15.05 1.62 0.55
CA THR A 258 14.81 0.51 1.46
C THR A 258 13.33 0.37 1.77
N THR A 259 12.84 -0.86 1.75
CA THR A 259 11.59 -1.27 2.38
C THR A 259 11.91 -2.46 3.26
N TYR A 260 11.78 -2.31 4.58
CA TYR A 260 12.05 -3.43 5.48
C TYR A 260 11.25 -3.37 6.77
N ASP A 261 11.20 -4.50 7.48
CA ASP A 261 10.48 -4.66 8.74
C ASP A 261 8.98 -4.33 8.56
N VAL A 262 8.34 -5.12 7.68
CA VAL A 262 6.92 -5.00 7.35
C VAL A 262 6.19 -6.26 7.83
N ILE A 263 5.17 -6.10 8.67
CA ILE A 263 4.31 -7.21 9.10
C ILE A 263 2.96 -7.11 8.38
N ILE A 264 2.64 -8.12 7.57
CA ILE A 264 1.33 -8.27 6.93
C ILE A 264 0.59 -9.38 7.64
N ARG A 265 -0.39 -9.05 8.50
CA ARG A 265 -1.07 -10.05 9.33
C ARG A 265 -2.57 -9.97 9.45
N ASN A 266 -3.22 -11.11 9.62
CA ASN A 266 -4.65 -11.20 9.94
C ASN A 266 -5.59 -10.46 8.95
N ASN A 267 -5.16 -10.29 7.70
CA ASN A 267 -5.97 -9.67 6.66
C ASN A 267 -6.84 -10.71 5.94
N PHE A 268 -7.97 -10.27 5.40
CA PHE A 268 -8.73 -11.00 4.39
C PHE A 268 -8.32 -10.51 3.01
N VAL A 269 -7.54 -11.31 2.28
CA VAL A 269 -6.99 -10.96 0.96
C VAL A 269 -7.59 -11.89 -0.09
N PHE A 270 -8.68 -11.47 -0.75
CA PHE A 270 -9.46 -12.40 -1.56
C PHE A 270 -9.99 -11.83 -2.86
N SER A 271 -10.11 -12.69 -3.87
CA SER A 271 -10.73 -12.31 -5.14
C SER A 271 -10.09 -11.08 -5.80
N ASN A 272 -8.80 -10.81 -5.56
CA ASN A 272 -8.07 -9.70 -6.21
C ASN A 272 -7.78 -10.05 -7.67
N ASN A 273 -8.85 -10.11 -8.48
CA ASN A 273 -8.85 -10.58 -9.87
C ASN A 273 -9.23 -9.47 -10.86
N HIS A 274 -9.39 -8.24 -10.38
CA HIS A 274 -9.81 -7.10 -11.18
C HIS A 274 -8.81 -6.89 -12.34
N PRO A 275 -9.27 -6.56 -13.56
CA PRO A 275 -8.38 -6.20 -14.64
C PRO A 275 -7.48 -5.03 -14.23
N ASN A 276 -6.19 -5.08 -14.58
CA ASN A 276 -5.29 -3.96 -14.33
C ASN A 276 -5.68 -2.79 -15.24
N PHE A 277 -5.91 -1.62 -14.64
CA PHE A 277 -6.27 -0.38 -15.34
C PHE A 277 -5.30 0.77 -15.01
N GLY A 278 -4.12 0.45 -14.47
CA GLY A 278 -3.13 1.44 -14.07
C GLY A 278 -2.47 2.11 -15.26
N ALA A 279 -1.86 3.27 -14.99
CA ALA A 279 -1.18 4.06 -16.01
C ALA A 279 -0.16 3.19 -16.79
N PRO A 280 -0.28 3.05 -18.12
CA PRO A 280 0.60 2.16 -18.88
C PRO A 280 2.09 2.46 -18.64
N GLY A 281 2.88 1.43 -18.37
CA GLY A 281 4.31 1.55 -18.09
C GLY A 281 4.67 2.06 -16.69
N SER A 282 3.69 2.29 -15.80
CA SER A 282 3.96 2.40 -14.36
C SER A 282 4.32 1.03 -13.78
N THR A 283 4.96 1.03 -12.60
CA THR A 283 5.31 -0.20 -11.86
C THR A 283 4.06 -1.04 -11.59
N VAL A 284 2.98 -0.44 -11.08
CA VAL A 284 1.76 -1.17 -10.72
C VAL A 284 1.01 -1.72 -11.94
N ALA A 285 1.14 -1.10 -13.12
CA ALA A 285 0.59 -1.65 -14.36
C ALA A 285 1.26 -2.98 -14.76
N GLY A 286 2.41 -3.30 -14.16
CA GLY A 286 3.09 -4.58 -14.31
C GLY A 286 2.53 -5.70 -13.42
N ILE A 287 1.70 -5.38 -12.42
CA ILE A 287 1.17 -6.37 -11.48
C ILE A 287 0.14 -7.26 -12.20
N PRO A 288 0.35 -8.58 -12.22
CA PRO A 288 -0.64 -9.49 -12.79
C PRO A 288 -1.90 -9.53 -11.94
N ALA A 289 -3.05 -9.34 -12.59
CA ALA A 289 -4.36 -9.53 -11.97
C ALA A 289 -4.47 -10.94 -11.36
N GLY A 290 -4.90 -11.03 -10.10
CA GLY A 290 -4.96 -12.30 -9.38
C GLY A 290 -3.88 -12.47 -8.33
N THR A 291 -3.11 -11.42 -8.02
CA THR A 291 -2.01 -11.49 -7.05
C THR A 291 -2.54 -11.12 -5.67
N GLY A 292 -2.51 -12.06 -4.72
CA GLY A 292 -2.96 -11.81 -3.35
C GLY A 292 -2.04 -10.84 -2.61
N ILE A 293 -0.84 -11.30 -2.28
CA ILE A 293 0.22 -10.49 -1.66
C ILE A 293 1.46 -10.49 -2.56
N LEU A 294 2.06 -9.32 -2.78
CA LEU A 294 3.33 -9.15 -3.50
C LEU A 294 4.42 -8.62 -2.57
N VAL A 295 5.57 -9.29 -2.55
CA VAL A 295 6.82 -8.78 -1.98
C VAL A 295 7.81 -8.60 -3.12
N MET A 296 8.28 -7.38 -3.34
CA MET A 296 9.24 -7.09 -4.41
C MET A 296 10.40 -6.25 -3.92
N ALA A 297 11.56 -6.86 -3.83
CA ALA A 297 12.79 -6.27 -3.29
C ALA A 297 12.65 -5.70 -1.86
N ALA A 298 11.63 -6.10 -1.11
CA ALA A 298 11.45 -5.67 0.27
C ALA A 298 12.02 -6.74 1.22
N ASP A 299 12.73 -6.26 2.23
CA ASP A 299 13.42 -7.11 3.19
C ASP A 299 12.58 -7.32 4.45
N ASP A 300 12.85 -8.41 5.16
CA ASP A 300 12.28 -8.67 6.49
C ASP A 300 10.74 -8.57 6.55
N VAL A 301 10.06 -8.96 5.46
CA VAL A 301 8.61 -8.99 5.41
C VAL A 301 8.09 -10.26 6.09
N VAL A 302 7.26 -10.09 7.13
CA VAL A 302 6.58 -11.20 7.82
C VAL A 302 5.13 -11.28 7.34
N ILE A 303 4.72 -12.45 6.83
CA ILE A 303 3.37 -12.70 6.34
C ILE A 303 2.72 -13.78 7.20
N GLU A 304 1.72 -13.43 8.01
CA GLU A 304 1.11 -14.35 8.97
C GLU A 304 -0.39 -14.18 9.20
N GLY A 305 -1.10 -15.22 9.60
CA GLY A 305 -2.51 -15.15 10.01
C GLY A 305 -3.50 -14.71 8.94
N ASN A 306 -3.06 -14.45 7.71
CA ASN A 306 -3.93 -13.95 6.65
C ASN A 306 -4.81 -15.07 6.09
N ILE A 307 -6.03 -14.71 5.68
CA ILE A 307 -6.91 -15.56 4.86
C ILE A 307 -6.76 -15.10 3.42
N ILE A 308 -6.02 -15.87 2.63
CA ILE A 308 -5.65 -15.54 1.26
C ILE A 308 -6.35 -16.51 0.32
N LYS A 309 -7.39 -16.07 -0.40
CA LYS A 309 -8.21 -17.00 -1.17
C LYS A 309 -8.73 -16.45 -2.47
N ASP A 310 -9.07 -17.33 -3.40
CA ASP A 310 -9.76 -16.95 -4.63
C ASP A 310 -8.98 -15.88 -5.44
N ASN A 311 -7.64 -15.87 -5.38
CA ASN A 311 -6.79 -15.02 -6.23
C ASN A 311 -6.26 -15.83 -7.42
N LYS A 312 -6.58 -15.42 -8.65
CA LYS A 312 -6.41 -16.26 -9.85
C LYS A 312 -4.95 -16.52 -10.24
N ASN A 313 -4.03 -15.62 -9.87
CA ASN A 313 -2.62 -15.72 -10.24
C ASN A 313 -1.81 -16.50 -9.20
N ALA A 314 -1.78 -16.04 -7.95
CA ALA A 314 -1.14 -16.72 -6.81
C ALA A 314 -1.58 -16.07 -5.48
N GLY A 315 -1.42 -16.79 -4.37
CA GLY A 315 -1.68 -16.26 -3.03
C GLY A 315 -0.61 -15.27 -2.58
N ILE A 316 0.66 -15.68 -2.60
CA ILE A 316 1.83 -14.85 -2.32
C ILE A 316 2.80 -14.95 -3.50
N VAL A 317 3.29 -13.80 -3.97
CA VAL A 317 4.38 -13.69 -4.95
C VAL A 317 5.53 -12.93 -4.30
N ILE A 318 6.72 -13.52 -4.32
CA ILE A 318 7.98 -12.90 -3.90
C ILE A 318 8.87 -12.79 -5.13
N THR A 319 9.37 -11.60 -5.43
CA THR A 319 10.19 -11.37 -6.64
C THR A 319 11.30 -10.37 -6.36
N ASP A 320 12.33 -10.41 -7.21
CA ASP A 320 13.34 -9.36 -7.30
C ASP A 320 12.93 -8.32 -8.37
N HIS A 321 13.72 -7.25 -8.51
CA HIS A 321 13.53 -6.24 -9.57
C HIS A 321 13.83 -6.77 -10.99
N TYR A 322 14.63 -7.82 -11.14
CA TYR A 322 15.04 -8.34 -12.46
C TYR A 322 13.93 -9.13 -13.15
N HIS A 323 13.00 -9.69 -12.38
CA HIS A 323 11.86 -10.46 -12.87
C HIS A 323 10.54 -9.67 -12.80
N ALA A 324 10.57 -8.45 -12.27
CA ALA A 324 9.42 -7.57 -12.22
C ALA A 324 9.20 -6.81 -13.53
N ALA A 325 7.95 -6.69 -13.96
CA ALA A 325 7.58 -5.92 -15.14
C ALA A 325 7.63 -4.41 -14.85
N ASN A 326 7.98 -3.60 -15.86
CA ASN A 326 8.02 -2.14 -15.81
C ASN A 326 8.97 -1.54 -14.75
N VAL A 327 9.95 -2.29 -14.27
CA VAL A 327 10.96 -1.82 -13.32
C VAL A 327 12.23 -1.37 -14.04
N THR A 328 12.75 -0.21 -13.68
CA THR A 328 14.07 0.28 -14.13
C THR A 328 15.07 0.07 -13.01
N ILE A 329 16.11 -0.74 -13.22
CA ILE A 329 17.06 -1.08 -12.15
C ILE A 329 17.81 0.16 -11.65
N ASP A 330 17.94 0.26 -10.33
CA ASP A 330 18.71 1.26 -9.62
C ASP A 330 19.89 0.58 -8.89
N PRO A 331 21.15 0.88 -9.24
CA PRO A 331 22.32 0.28 -8.60
C PRO A 331 22.45 0.55 -7.10
N GLU A 332 21.77 1.58 -6.58
CA GLU A 332 21.79 1.93 -5.15
C GLU A 332 20.70 1.23 -4.33
N SER A 333 19.74 0.57 -5.01
CA SER A 333 18.69 -0.21 -4.36
C SER A 333 19.07 -1.69 -4.37
N ASP A 334 18.90 -2.38 -3.24
CA ASP A 334 18.97 -3.85 -3.24
C ASP A 334 17.82 -4.40 -4.10
N PRO A 335 18.08 -5.20 -5.15
CA PRO A 335 17.01 -5.71 -6.00
C PRO A 335 16.31 -6.94 -5.42
N TYR A 336 16.81 -7.56 -4.36
CA TYR A 336 16.34 -8.85 -3.87
C TYR A 336 15.36 -8.72 -2.70
N SER A 337 14.44 -9.68 -2.58
CA SER A 337 13.58 -9.78 -1.39
C SER A 337 14.27 -10.73 -0.40
N ASP A 338 14.98 -10.20 0.58
CA ASP A 338 15.71 -10.98 1.58
C ASP A 338 14.95 -11.05 2.92
N GLY A 339 15.19 -12.10 3.70
CA GLY A 339 14.60 -12.24 5.02
C GLY A 339 13.07 -12.37 5.03
N VAL A 340 12.43 -12.86 3.97
CA VAL A 340 10.96 -13.02 3.94
C VAL A 340 10.56 -14.18 4.84
N LYS A 341 9.59 -13.95 5.73
CA LYS A 341 9.10 -14.95 6.70
C LYS A 341 7.64 -15.28 6.45
N ILE A 342 7.39 -16.47 5.92
CA ILE A 342 6.03 -16.96 5.68
C ILE A 342 5.60 -17.85 6.86
N LEU A 343 4.73 -17.30 7.70
CA LEU A 343 4.22 -18.03 8.85
C LEU A 343 2.87 -18.70 8.53
N ASN A 344 2.06 -18.93 9.56
CA ASN A 344 0.78 -19.62 9.40
C ASN A 344 -0.25 -18.73 8.70
N ASN A 345 -0.53 -19.00 7.43
CA ASN A 345 -1.59 -18.38 6.66
C ASN A 345 -2.64 -19.45 6.27
N THR A 346 -3.86 -19.01 5.97
CA THR A 346 -4.90 -19.89 5.42
C THR A 346 -5.05 -19.57 3.94
N MET A 347 -4.67 -20.51 3.08
CA MET A 347 -4.72 -20.36 1.63
C MET A 347 -5.68 -21.36 1.03
N THR A 348 -6.60 -20.89 0.18
CA THR A 348 -7.55 -21.76 -0.51
C THR A 348 -7.86 -21.22 -1.91
N ASN A 349 -7.89 -22.11 -2.90
CA ASN A 349 -8.32 -21.78 -4.26
C ASN A 349 -7.57 -20.57 -4.84
N ASN A 350 -6.24 -20.52 -4.70
CA ASN A 350 -5.43 -19.53 -5.43
C ASN A 350 -4.83 -20.17 -6.68
N GLY A 351 -4.38 -19.36 -7.63
CA GLY A 351 -3.49 -19.77 -8.72
C GLY A 351 -4.09 -20.64 -9.82
N TRP A 352 -5.42 -20.68 -9.98
CA TRP A 352 -6.04 -21.49 -11.04
C TRP A 352 -5.82 -20.92 -12.45
N GLU A 353 -5.42 -19.66 -12.55
CA GLU A 353 -5.09 -18.95 -13.79
C GLU A 353 -3.73 -18.23 -13.66
N ALA A 354 -2.76 -18.88 -13.01
CA ALA A 354 -1.40 -18.35 -12.88
C ALA A 354 -0.80 -18.03 -14.26
N ILE A 355 -0.10 -16.89 -14.33
CA ILE A 355 0.52 -16.42 -15.57
C ILE A 355 1.54 -17.43 -16.14
N PRO A 356 1.83 -17.39 -17.45
CA PRO A 356 2.74 -18.34 -18.09
C PRO A 356 4.10 -18.48 -17.40
N ASP A 357 4.69 -17.38 -16.92
CA ASP A 357 6.00 -17.41 -16.28
C ASP A 357 5.98 -18.21 -14.97
N ILE A 358 4.94 -18.07 -14.16
CA ILE A 358 4.74 -18.87 -12.95
C ILE A 358 4.53 -20.34 -13.32
N ARG A 359 3.72 -20.63 -14.34
CA ARG A 359 3.50 -22.01 -14.81
C ARG A 359 4.80 -22.65 -15.31
N ASN A 360 5.60 -21.90 -16.04
CA ASN A 360 6.91 -22.34 -16.54
C ASN A 360 7.86 -22.61 -15.37
N LEU A 361 7.93 -21.73 -14.38
CA LEU A 361 8.73 -21.94 -13.18
C LEU A 361 8.31 -23.22 -12.43
N MET A 362 7.01 -23.45 -12.25
CA MET A 362 6.50 -24.69 -11.63
C MET A 362 6.98 -25.95 -12.37
N LEU A 363 6.99 -25.92 -13.71
CA LEU A 363 7.47 -27.04 -14.53
C LEU A 363 8.98 -27.31 -14.34
N THR A 364 9.79 -26.28 -14.09
CA THR A 364 11.23 -26.47 -13.81
C THR A 364 11.47 -27.23 -12.51
N GLU A 365 10.55 -27.14 -11.54
CA GLU A 365 10.58 -27.89 -10.28
C GLU A 365 9.71 -29.17 -10.32
N LEU A 366 9.20 -29.55 -11.50
CA LEU A 366 8.28 -30.70 -11.69
C LEU A 366 7.00 -30.62 -10.84
N LYS A 367 6.55 -29.41 -10.50
CA LYS A 367 5.36 -29.17 -9.69
C LYS A 367 4.13 -29.01 -10.59
N THR A 368 3.00 -29.55 -10.14
CA THR A 368 1.69 -29.43 -10.81
C THR A 368 0.66 -28.87 -9.83
N GLY A 369 -0.51 -28.45 -10.33
CA GLY A 369 -1.55 -27.83 -9.50
C GLY A 369 -1.52 -26.31 -9.57
N ASN A 370 -2.12 -25.66 -8.58
CA ASN A 370 -2.27 -24.21 -8.55
C ASN A 370 -1.38 -23.60 -7.46
N PRO A 371 -0.53 -22.63 -7.76
CA PRO A 371 0.43 -22.10 -6.80
C PRO A 371 -0.25 -21.21 -5.75
N ASP A 372 0.02 -21.52 -4.50
CA ASP A 372 -0.30 -20.67 -3.36
C ASP A 372 0.82 -19.67 -3.09
N ILE A 373 2.08 -20.13 -3.15
CA ILE A 373 3.28 -19.33 -2.87
C ILE A 373 4.25 -19.48 -4.02
N VAL A 374 4.71 -18.35 -4.57
CA VAL A 374 5.66 -18.29 -5.66
C VAL A 374 6.83 -17.38 -5.25
N ARG A 375 8.06 -17.86 -5.39
CA ARG A 375 9.25 -17.01 -5.29
C ARG A 375 10.09 -17.10 -6.56
N VAL A 376 10.38 -15.95 -7.15
CA VAL A 376 11.26 -15.79 -8.30
C VAL A 376 12.48 -14.98 -7.89
N GLY A 377 13.65 -15.33 -8.42
CA GLY A 377 14.91 -14.68 -8.06
C GLY A 377 15.60 -15.31 -6.85
N PRO A 378 16.84 -14.90 -6.55
CA PRO A 378 17.55 -15.32 -5.36
C PRO A 378 16.99 -14.62 -4.12
N THR A 379 17.22 -15.22 -2.96
CA THR A 379 16.90 -14.65 -1.65
C THR A 379 17.91 -15.17 -0.62
N LYS A 380 18.05 -14.47 0.50
CA LYS A 380 18.82 -14.90 1.68
C LYS A 380 17.96 -14.82 2.92
N ASP A 381 18.31 -15.65 3.91
CA ASP A 381 17.77 -15.59 5.28
C ASP A 381 16.23 -15.66 5.38
N SER A 382 15.57 -16.12 4.31
CA SER A 382 14.13 -16.34 4.24
C SER A 382 13.75 -17.68 4.88
N CYS A 383 12.58 -17.72 5.51
CA CYS A 383 12.09 -18.91 6.17
C CYS A 383 10.58 -19.10 5.99
N ILE A 384 10.12 -20.35 6.11
CA ILE A 384 8.71 -20.71 6.01
C ILE A 384 8.41 -21.80 7.03
N ILE A 385 7.27 -21.69 7.72
CA ILE A 385 6.75 -22.79 8.55
C ILE A 385 5.58 -23.48 7.86
N ASN A 386 5.37 -24.76 8.19
CA ASN A 386 4.26 -25.56 7.68
C ASN A 386 4.16 -25.59 6.15
N ARG A 387 5.32 -25.59 5.46
CA ARG A 387 5.43 -25.61 3.98
C ARG A 387 4.53 -26.65 3.31
N HIS A 388 4.36 -27.81 3.94
CA HIS A 388 3.53 -28.92 3.47
C HIS A 388 2.04 -28.59 3.28
N ARG A 389 1.55 -27.46 3.81
CA ARG A 389 0.16 -27.00 3.69
C ARG A 389 -0.13 -26.26 2.38
N TYR A 390 0.90 -25.88 1.62
CA TYR A 390 0.77 -24.98 0.49
C TYR A 390 1.32 -25.61 -0.79
N THR A 391 0.75 -25.25 -1.94
CA THR A 391 1.41 -25.52 -3.22
C THR A 391 2.44 -24.42 -3.46
N THR A 392 3.72 -24.73 -3.26
CA THR A 392 4.80 -23.74 -3.34
C THR A 392 5.72 -23.97 -4.53
N VAL A 393 6.29 -22.91 -5.08
CA VAL A 393 7.35 -22.98 -6.11
C VAL A 393 8.43 -21.95 -5.79
N GLY A 394 9.69 -22.34 -5.93
CA GLY A 394 10.82 -21.49 -5.62
C GLY A 394 11.02 -21.25 -4.12
N VAL A 395 10.61 -22.13 -3.22
CA VAL A 395 10.87 -21.90 -1.77
C VAL A 395 11.62 -23.06 -1.14
N ASP A 396 12.24 -23.90 -1.97
CA ASP A 396 12.91 -25.11 -1.53
C ASP A 396 14.13 -24.77 -0.64
N ASP A 397 14.78 -23.64 -0.90
CA ASP A 397 15.93 -23.07 -0.20
C ASP A 397 15.59 -22.25 1.06
N PHE A 398 14.31 -21.98 1.34
CA PHE A 398 13.92 -21.31 2.58
C PHE A 398 14.24 -22.20 3.78
N ALA A 399 14.67 -21.60 4.90
CA ALA A 399 14.80 -22.31 6.16
C ALA A 399 13.41 -22.61 6.79
N GLU A 400 13.39 -23.42 7.85
CA GLU A 400 12.24 -23.45 8.76
C GLU A 400 12.38 -22.25 9.71
N CYS A 401 11.30 -21.51 9.98
CA CYS A 401 11.42 -20.38 10.92
C CYS A 401 11.53 -20.88 12.36
N GLU A 402 12.40 -20.22 13.15
CA GLU A 402 12.56 -20.49 14.58
C GLU A 402 11.40 -19.94 15.44
N PHE A 403 10.49 -19.19 14.84
CA PHE A 403 9.32 -18.56 15.47
C PHE A 403 8.04 -18.84 14.66
N THR A 404 6.89 -18.61 15.30
CA THR A 404 5.59 -19.01 14.73
C THR A 404 4.56 -17.89 14.69
N HIS A 405 4.84 -16.76 15.33
CA HIS A 405 3.96 -15.60 15.31
C HIS A 405 4.66 -14.27 15.66
N THR A 406 4.03 -13.13 15.33
CA THR A 406 4.49 -11.78 15.68
C THR A 406 3.80 -11.15 16.89
N ALA A 407 3.03 -11.91 17.68
CA ALA A 407 2.25 -11.36 18.81
C ALA A 407 3.05 -10.57 19.87
N GLY A 408 4.38 -10.66 19.91
CA GLY A 408 5.23 -9.79 20.76
C GLY A 408 5.36 -8.35 20.23
N THR A 409 5.04 -8.14 18.96
CA THR A 409 5.00 -6.85 18.28
C THR A 409 3.56 -6.38 18.18
N ALA A 410 3.12 -5.54 19.12
CA ALA A 410 1.77 -4.98 19.07
C ALA A 410 1.64 -3.95 17.95
N ASN A 411 2.54 -2.99 17.92
CA ASN A 411 2.60 -1.94 16.91
C ASN A 411 4.04 -1.45 16.70
N TYR A 412 4.25 -0.71 15.61
CA TYR A 412 5.48 0.04 15.37
C TYR A 412 5.33 1.54 15.63
N LEU A 413 4.23 1.95 16.25
CA LEU A 413 3.94 3.36 16.47
C LEU A 413 4.77 3.93 17.60
N LEU A 414 5.16 5.18 17.42
CA LEU A 414 5.97 5.91 18.38
C LEU A 414 5.06 6.76 19.28
N PRO A 415 5.54 7.16 20.48
CA PRO A 415 5.08 8.40 21.08
C PRO A 415 5.14 9.54 20.05
N THR A 416 4.30 10.57 20.19
CA THR A 416 4.26 11.71 19.26
C THR A 416 5.68 12.21 18.95
N VAL A 417 6.06 12.14 17.68
CA VAL A 417 7.40 12.55 17.24
C VAL A 417 7.46 14.06 17.05
N PRO A 418 8.62 14.71 17.20
CA PRO A 418 8.72 16.15 16.96
C PRO A 418 8.33 16.51 15.51
N PRO A 419 7.76 17.72 15.30
CA PRO A 419 7.59 18.29 13.97
C PRO A 419 8.89 18.28 13.16
N ARG A 420 8.81 17.94 11.88
CA ARG A 420 9.98 17.95 10.98
C ARG A 420 10.52 19.38 10.87
N GLN A 421 11.75 19.59 11.33
CA GLN A 421 12.46 20.85 11.12
C GLN A 421 13.13 20.83 9.75
N ILE A 422 12.74 21.75 8.87
CA ILE A 422 13.30 21.87 7.52
C ILE A 422 14.30 23.03 7.55
N ASP A 423 15.59 22.72 7.37
CA ASP A 423 16.59 23.75 7.14
C ASP A 423 16.25 24.50 5.83
N PRO A 424 16.30 25.85 5.79
CA PRO A 424 16.04 26.61 4.56
C PRO A 424 16.83 26.12 3.34
N GLY A 425 18.06 25.63 3.54
CA GLY A 425 18.90 25.03 2.50
C GLY A 425 18.42 23.66 2.00
N GLU A 426 17.63 22.95 2.78
CA GLU A 426 17.03 21.65 2.43
C GLU A 426 15.61 21.76 1.85
N ARG A 427 15.01 22.96 1.82
CA ARG A 427 13.66 23.18 1.29
C ARG A 427 13.42 22.51 -0.05
N GLY A 428 14.32 22.70 -1.02
CA GLY A 428 14.20 22.11 -2.36
C GLY A 428 14.24 20.58 -2.35
N LYS A 429 15.06 20.00 -1.47
CA LYS A 429 15.12 18.55 -1.26
C LYS A 429 13.82 18.03 -0.65
N ILE A 430 13.34 18.63 0.43
CA ILE A 430 12.11 18.17 1.10
C ILE A 430 10.89 18.33 0.19
N ALA A 431 10.77 19.43 -0.56
CA ALA A 431 9.72 19.59 -1.55
C ALA A 431 9.80 18.53 -2.66
N TYR A 432 11.00 18.23 -3.16
CA TYR A 432 11.17 17.13 -4.11
C TYR A 432 10.70 15.79 -3.52
N LEU A 433 11.16 15.46 -2.30
CA LEU A 433 10.88 14.20 -1.62
C LEU A 433 9.42 14.03 -1.15
N GLY A 434 8.74 15.12 -0.79
CA GLY A 434 7.38 15.08 -0.28
C GLY A 434 6.31 15.30 -1.34
N VAL A 435 6.67 15.91 -2.48
CA VAL A 435 5.69 16.32 -3.52
C VAL A 435 5.96 15.63 -4.85
N CYS A 436 7.21 15.62 -5.33
CA CYS A 436 7.51 15.23 -6.70
C CYS A 436 7.73 13.73 -6.88
N THR A 437 8.37 13.09 -5.91
CA THR A 437 8.78 11.68 -5.93
C THR A 437 7.62 10.69 -6.04
N GLY A 438 6.43 11.06 -5.55
CA GLY A 438 5.23 10.25 -5.70
C GLY A 438 4.73 10.09 -7.15
N CYS A 439 5.27 10.86 -8.09
CA CYS A 439 5.00 10.73 -9.52
C CYS A 439 6.26 10.58 -10.37
N HIS A 440 7.45 10.80 -9.81
CA HIS A 440 8.70 10.89 -10.55
C HIS A 440 9.83 10.11 -9.88
N THR A 441 10.37 9.12 -10.60
CA THR A 441 11.65 8.48 -10.24
C THR A 441 12.79 9.09 -11.04
N TYR A 442 14.04 8.87 -10.63
CA TYR A 442 15.19 9.41 -11.36
C TYR A 442 15.28 8.89 -12.80
N GLY A 443 15.33 7.57 -12.94
CA GLY A 443 15.60 6.89 -14.22
C GLY A 443 14.37 6.27 -14.89
N GLY A 444 13.36 5.87 -14.11
CA GLY A 444 12.22 5.08 -14.56
C GLY A 444 10.96 5.90 -14.84
N ARG A 445 10.06 5.30 -15.61
CA ARG A 445 8.70 5.82 -15.78
C ARG A 445 7.86 5.42 -14.57
N MET A 446 7.12 6.37 -14.03
CA MET A 446 6.08 6.14 -13.02
C MET A 446 4.79 6.74 -13.58
N ILE A 447 4.11 7.62 -12.85
CA ILE A 447 3.00 8.42 -13.37
C ILE A 447 3.51 9.53 -14.29
N GLY A 448 4.55 10.23 -13.86
CA GLY A 448 5.25 11.27 -14.61
C GLY A 448 6.51 10.75 -15.33
N PRO A 449 7.12 11.61 -16.18
CA PRO A 449 8.38 11.28 -16.83
C PRO A 449 9.55 11.18 -15.83
N PRO A 450 10.60 10.41 -16.17
CA PRO A 450 11.82 10.34 -15.36
C PRO A 450 12.45 11.71 -15.13
N VAL A 451 13.03 11.96 -13.96
CA VAL A 451 13.72 13.23 -13.66
C VAL A 451 14.88 13.48 -14.62
N GLN A 452 15.62 12.45 -15.04
CA GLN A 452 16.68 12.60 -16.05
C GLN A 452 16.15 13.18 -17.38
N ALA A 453 14.90 12.88 -17.76
CA ALA A 453 14.29 13.40 -18.97
C ALA A 453 13.84 14.86 -18.81
N ILE A 454 13.51 15.27 -17.58
CA ILE A 454 13.23 16.67 -17.23
C ILE A 454 14.53 17.47 -17.24
N GLN A 455 15.60 16.95 -16.62
CA GLN A 455 16.94 17.55 -16.66
C GLN A 455 17.43 17.77 -18.09
N ALA A 456 17.24 16.79 -18.97
CA ALA A 456 17.61 16.91 -20.38
C ALA A 456 16.80 17.97 -21.14
N LEU A 457 15.54 18.22 -20.75
CA LEU A 457 14.67 19.20 -21.38
C LEU A 457 15.00 20.64 -20.95
N TYR A 458 15.31 20.84 -19.68
CA TYR A 458 15.49 22.17 -19.09
C TYR A 458 16.96 22.58 -18.93
N HIS A 459 17.92 21.65 -19.02
CA HIS A 459 19.34 21.92 -18.84
C HIS A 459 19.61 22.70 -17.53
N ASP A 460 20.21 23.89 -17.60
CA ASP A 460 20.50 24.75 -16.44
C ASP A 460 19.41 25.82 -16.19
N ASN A 461 18.17 25.57 -16.59
CA ASN A 461 17.04 26.50 -16.46
C ASN A 461 16.05 26.08 -15.34
N PRO A 462 16.37 26.32 -14.05
CA PRO A 462 15.45 26.02 -12.96
C PRO A 462 14.20 26.92 -12.98
N GLU A 463 14.29 28.15 -13.52
CA GLU A 463 13.14 29.06 -13.64
C GLU A 463 12.06 28.45 -14.54
N GLY A 464 12.43 27.86 -15.68
CA GLY A 464 11.50 27.19 -16.58
C GLY A 464 10.82 25.96 -15.95
N ILE A 465 11.52 25.23 -15.06
CA ILE A 465 10.91 24.14 -14.30
C ILE A 465 9.92 24.71 -13.27
N ALA A 466 10.30 25.77 -12.54
CA ALA A 466 9.42 26.40 -11.55
C ALA A 466 8.14 26.96 -12.18
N GLU A 467 8.25 27.58 -13.37
CA GLU A 467 7.10 28.04 -14.16
C GLU A 467 6.21 26.88 -14.61
N TYR A 468 6.79 25.75 -15.04
CA TYR A 468 6.02 24.56 -15.40
C TYR A 468 5.31 23.94 -14.20
N ILE A 469 5.95 23.90 -13.03
CA ILE A 469 5.34 23.42 -11.78
C ILE A 469 4.13 24.29 -11.40
N ALA A 470 4.22 25.60 -11.62
CA ALA A 470 3.13 26.54 -11.39
C ALA A 470 1.93 26.30 -12.32
N SER A 471 2.23 26.19 -13.62
CA SER A 471 1.24 26.21 -14.69
C SER A 471 1.59 25.14 -15.73
N PRO A 472 1.41 23.85 -15.40
CA PRO A 472 1.78 22.77 -16.28
C PRO A 472 0.91 22.77 -17.53
N ALA A 473 1.51 22.34 -18.63
CA ALA A 473 0.82 22.08 -19.89
C ALA A 473 1.12 20.65 -20.33
N ARG A 474 0.19 20.00 -21.02
CA ARG A 474 0.42 18.64 -21.52
C ARG A 474 1.52 18.66 -22.60
N MET A 475 2.73 18.22 -22.22
CA MET A 475 3.91 18.21 -23.11
C MET A 475 4.04 16.92 -23.95
N ARG A 476 3.45 15.81 -23.49
CA ARG A 476 3.64 14.48 -24.09
C ARG A 476 2.31 13.73 -24.10
N GLU A 477 1.97 13.12 -25.24
CA GLU A 477 0.71 12.37 -25.37
C GLU A 477 0.65 11.16 -24.43
N ASN A 478 1.80 10.49 -24.21
CA ASN A 478 1.88 9.25 -23.44
C ASN A 478 1.99 9.45 -21.92
N TYR A 479 1.83 10.67 -21.41
CA TYR A 479 1.78 10.96 -19.98
C TYR A 479 0.48 11.66 -19.63
N PRO A 480 -0.08 11.43 -18.43
CA PRO A 480 -1.19 12.22 -17.93
C PRO A 480 -0.76 13.70 -17.78
N GLU A 481 -1.76 14.57 -17.73
CA GLU A 481 -1.53 15.98 -17.43
C GLU A 481 -1.14 16.13 -15.95
N MET A 482 -0.03 16.82 -15.69
CA MET A 482 0.42 17.10 -14.33
C MET A 482 -0.51 18.16 -13.70
N PRO A 483 -0.98 17.96 -12.46
CA PRO A 483 -1.72 18.98 -11.73
C PRO A 483 -0.83 20.18 -11.36
N PRO A 484 -1.32 21.44 -11.44
CA PRO A 484 -0.57 22.60 -10.95
C PRO A 484 -0.22 22.43 -9.47
N GLN A 485 1.01 22.81 -9.12
CA GLN A 485 1.48 22.89 -7.73
C GLN A 485 1.63 24.35 -7.31
N ASP A 486 0.67 25.18 -7.68
CA ASP A 486 0.65 26.64 -7.43
C ASP A 486 0.31 27.01 -5.97
N TYR A 487 -0.10 26.03 -5.17
CA TYR A 487 -0.18 26.14 -3.71
C TYR A 487 1.20 26.23 -3.05
N LEU A 488 2.27 25.78 -3.72
CA LEU A 488 3.64 26.01 -3.29
C LEU A 488 4.05 27.44 -3.63
N ASP A 489 4.67 28.13 -2.68
CA ASP A 489 5.20 29.46 -2.92
C ASP A 489 6.31 29.45 -4.00
N GLU A 490 6.57 30.62 -4.60
CA GLU A 490 7.57 30.77 -5.67
C GLU A 490 8.98 30.37 -5.24
N GLU A 491 9.37 30.64 -3.99
CA GLU A 491 10.69 30.32 -3.48
C GLU A 491 10.85 28.79 -3.36
N THR A 492 9.82 28.09 -2.89
CA THR A 492 9.77 26.63 -2.82
C THR A 492 9.81 26.00 -4.21
N ARG A 493 9.05 26.50 -5.17
CA ARG A 493 9.06 26.01 -6.57
C ARG A 493 10.44 26.18 -7.23
N LEU A 494 11.09 27.32 -7.01
CA LEU A 494 12.45 27.55 -7.51
C LEU A 494 13.48 26.67 -6.79
N ALA A 495 13.34 26.47 -5.48
CA ALA A 495 14.24 25.61 -4.70
C ALA A 495 14.15 24.15 -5.15
N VAL A 496 12.94 23.63 -5.38
CA VAL A 496 12.76 22.25 -5.87
C VAL A 496 13.27 22.10 -7.30
N ALA A 497 13.05 23.08 -8.18
CA ALA A 497 13.62 23.07 -9.54
C ALA A 497 15.16 23.02 -9.53
N LYS A 498 15.81 23.85 -8.71
CA LYS A 498 17.27 23.84 -8.53
C LYS A 498 17.77 22.52 -7.96
N TYR A 499 17.02 21.90 -7.07
CA TYR A 499 17.35 20.60 -6.52
C TYR A 499 17.21 19.51 -7.58
N MET A 500 16.09 19.46 -8.30
CA MET A 500 15.81 18.50 -9.39
C MET A 500 16.91 18.48 -10.44
N LEU A 501 17.49 19.63 -10.81
CA LEU A 501 18.62 19.69 -11.76
C LEU A 501 19.92 19.10 -11.23
N LYS A 502 20.03 18.89 -9.91
CA LYS A 502 21.21 18.33 -9.23
C LYS A 502 21.03 16.89 -8.77
N VAL A 503 19.79 16.38 -8.76
CA VAL A 503 19.48 14.99 -8.40
C VAL A 503 20.25 14.04 -9.33
N LYS A 504 20.74 12.96 -8.75
CA LYS A 504 21.39 11.84 -9.45
C LYS A 504 20.69 10.55 -9.02
N SER A 505 20.90 9.48 -9.79
CA SER A 505 20.38 8.13 -9.54
C SER A 505 20.69 7.68 -8.12
#